data_AF-A0AAV1I926-F1
#
_entry.id   AF-A0AAV1I926-F1
#
_cell.length_a   1.000
_cell.length_b   1.000
_cell.length_c   1.000
_cell.angle_alpha   90.00
_cell.angle_beta   90.00
_cell.angle_gamma   90.00
#
_symmetry.space_group_name_H-M   'P 1'
#
loop_
_entity.id
_entity.type
_entity.pdbx_description
1 polymer ?
#
loop_
_entity_poly.entity_id
_entity_poly.type
_entity_poly.pdbx_seq_one_letter_code
_entity_poly.pdbx_strand_id
1 'polypeptide(L)'
;MENVGKYGPLGKRAAVAWQKIEDVLAQDHPCILASLRPGAEEQDLDKLSERLGTPLPEAFRVIYRFHDGQHFSPSFAFWGLFGWFNVYHAVHSTSVLPLSKVTQVVPGEHFTIFASACPDAFPDDGPPLAEMSYDRRQTIAEHRQLGISMKSGNVYAFANSRGVRAAEKLVREMDAGLDHVLQWFEAYAEALSTRYFEVADGWDLVQEDYGEREIMSRVPRDSFKGISIIPRKAPGQMEAVTRGIKVSASVVFLPDNPMTRSVDVYEYAYSIRFTLLPEEEQLRLAPSARPTASAQLLSRHWVILDERGACTNTIEGEAVIGKYPHLTHAKPSFEYQSCTNLGMGKSGSMAGHFTFVEGSIAHPTGPEFNVQCPRFYQVLPDWIF
;
A
#
# COMPACT_ATOMS: atom_id res chain seq x y z
N MET A 1 -12.51 -25.93 12.16
CA MET A 1 -12.34 -25.32 13.50
C MET A 1 -11.83 -26.28 14.58
N GLU A 2 -11.96 -27.62 14.47
CA GLU A 2 -11.49 -28.56 15.52
C GLU A 2 -9.97 -28.56 15.79
N ASN A 3 -9.15 -28.03 14.87
CA ASN A 3 -7.69 -28.24 14.89
C ASN A 3 -6.86 -27.02 15.38
N VAL A 4 -7.52 -25.99 15.93
CA VAL A 4 -6.86 -24.82 16.57
C VAL A 4 -7.22 -24.65 18.05
N GLY A 5 -8.05 -25.55 18.61
CA GLY A 5 -8.49 -25.48 20.00
C GLY A 5 -7.35 -25.50 21.02
N LYS A 6 -6.21 -26.13 20.68
CA LYS A 6 -4.98 -26.13 21.50
C LYS A 6 -4.40 -24.73 21.77
N TYR A 7 -4.69 -23.76 20.91
CA TYR A 7 -4.21 -22.37 21.03
C TYR A 7 -5.12 -21.49 21.89
N GLY A 8 -6.18 -22.06 22.49
CA GLY A 8 -7.04 -21.37 23.46
C GLY A 8 -7.56 -20.02 22.93
N PRO A 9 -7.36 -18.90 23.67
CA PRO A 9 -7.77 -17.57 23.23
C PRO A 9 -7.16 -17.11 21.91
N LEU A 10 -5.90 -17.46 21.61
CA LEU A 10 -5.22 -17.07 20.37
C LEU A 10 -5.88 -17.73 19.15
N GLY A 11 -6.31 -18.98 19.27
CA GLY A 11 -7.07 -19.69 18.24
C GLY A 11 -8.39 -19.01 17.88
N LYS A 12 -9.13 -18.53 18.89
CA LYS A 12 -10.39 -17.81 18.66
C LYS A 12 -10.17 -16.47 17.97
N ARG A 13 -9.16 -15.73 18.40
CA ARG A 13 -8.77 -14.44 17.83
C ARG A 13 -8.34 -14.55 16.36
N ALA A 14 -7.45 -15.49 16.07
CA ALA A 14 -7.01 -15.78 14.71
C ALA A 14 -8.17 -16.22 13.80
N ALA A 15 -9.10 -17.03 14.31
CA ALA A 15 -10.29 -17.41 13.56
C ALA A 15 -11.14 -16.20 13.15
N VAL A 16 -11.35 -15.24 14.07
CA VAL A 16 -12.10 -14.01 13.79
C VAL A 16 -11.37 -13.14 12.76
N ALA A 17 -10.05 -12.99 12.88
CA ALA A 17 -9.25 -12.22 11.93
C ALA A 17 -9.29 -12.83 10.52
N TRP A 18 -9.11 -14.15 10.40
CA TRP A 18 -9.20 -14.84 9.12
C TRP A 18 -10.59 -14.74 8.50
N GLN A 19 -11.65 -14.98 9.29
CA GLN A 19 -13.03 -14.87 8.79
C GLN A 19 -13.29 -13.48 8.18
N LYS A 20 -12.84 -12.40 8.83
CA LYS A 20 -12.95 -11.03 8.29
C LYS A 20 -12.27 -10.87 6.93
N ILE A 21 -11.06 -11.42 6.78
CA ILE A 21 -10.29 -11.37 5.53
C ILE A 21 -10.99 -12.20 4.45
N GLU A 22 -11.33 -13.45 4.76
CA GLU A 22 -11.99 -14.38 3.84
C GLU A 22 -13.34 -13.84 3.37
N ASP A 23 -14.15 -13.24 4.25
CA ASP A 23 -15.44 -12.64 3.89
C ASP A 23 -15.27 -11.50 2.88
N VAL A 24 -14.30 -10.59 3.10
CA VAL A 24 -14.00 -9.50 2.18
C VAL A 24 -13.53 -10.05 0.84
N LEU A 25 -12.62 -11.03 0.85
CA LEU A 25 -12.08 -11.60 -0.39
C LEU A 25 -13.14 -12.40 -1.16
N ALA A 26 -14.00 -13.16 -0.47
CA ALA A 26 -15.10 -13.89 -1.09
C ALA A 26 -16.07 -12.95 -1.81
N GLN A 27 -16.29 -11.75 -1.25
CA GLN A 27 -17.15 -10.74 -1.83
C GLN A 27 -16.47 -9.98 -2.98
N ASP A 28 -15.24 -9.51 -2.77
CA ASP A 28 -14.64 -8.47 -3.61
C ASP A 28 -13.54 -8.99 -4.56
N HIS A 29 -12.86 -10.09 -4.19
CA HIS A 29 -11.77 -10.67 -4.97
C HIS A 29 -11.55 -12.19 -4.75
N PRO A 30 -12.46 -13.06 -5.25
CA PRO A 30 -12.40 -14.51 -5.03
C PRO A 30 -11.10 -15.19 -5.50
N CYS A 31 -10.39 -14.60 -6.46
CA CYS A 31 -9.12 -15.14 -6.94
C CYS A 31 -7.98 -15.03 -5.91
N ILE A 32 -7.98 -13.99 -5.05
CA ILE A 32 -7.00 -13.88 -3.97
C ILE A 32 -7.35 -14.91 -2.89
N LEU A 33 -8.64 -15.08 -2.56
CA LEU A 33 -9.09 -16.13 -1.66
C LEU A 33 -8.68 -17.52 -2.14
N ALA A 34 -8.89 -17.81 -3.43
CA ALA A 34 -8.49 -19.09 -4.05
C ALA A 34 -6.96 -19.29 -4.10
N SER A 35 -6.17 -18.22 -3.97
CA SER A 35 -4.71 -18.32 -3.87
C SER A 35 -4.23 -18.77 -2.49
N LEU A 36 -5.07 -18.66 -1.44
CA LEU A 36 -4.71 -19.07 -0.10
C LEU A 36 -4.57 -20.59 -0.02
N ARG A 37 -3.43 -21.04 0.51
CA ARG A 37 -3.15 -22.46 0.69
C ARG A 37 -3.93 -23.03 1.87
N PRO A 38 -4.21 -24.34 1.90
CA PRO A 38 -4.73 -24.98 3.10
C PRO A 38 -3.83 -24.72 4.32
N GLY A 39 -4.42 -24.69 5.51
CA GLY A 39 -3.70 -24.43 6.75
C GLY A 39 -2.60 -25.46 7.03
N ALA A 40 -1.42 -24.96 7.44
CA ALA A 40 -0.23 -25.76 7.69
C ALA A 40 -0.42 -26.74 8.86
N GLU A 41 0.02 -27.99 8.76
CA GLU A 41 -0.10 -28.93 9.87
C GLU A 41 0.85 -28.60 11.04
N GLU A 42 0.56 -29.11 12.24
CA GLU A 42 1.44 -28.94 13.41
C GLU A 42 2.86 -29.45 13.13
N GLN A 43 2.96 -30.56 12.39
CA GLN A 43 4.23 -31.14 12.01
C GLN A 43 5.05 -30.20 11.11
N ASP A 44 4.40 -29.42 10.24
CA ASP A 44 5.09 -28.49 9.35
C ASP A 44 5.61 -27.26 10.10
N LEU A 45 4.86 -26.80 11.09
CA LEU A 45 5.29 -25.75 12.02
C LEU A 45 6.44 -26.22 12.93
N ASP A 46 6.44 -27.49 13.34
CA ASP A 46 7.53 -28.08 14.11
C ASP A 46 8.81 -28.21 13.27
N LYS A 47 8.70 -28.70 12.04
CA LYS A 47 9.81 -28.72 11.06
C LYS A 47 10.36 -27.31 10.81
N LEU A 48 9.50 -26.29 10.74
CA LEU A 48 9.97 -24.91 10.62
C LEU A 48 10.71 -24.45 11.87
N SER A 49 10.19 -24.75 13.07
CA SER A 49 10.86 -24.44 14.35
C SER A 49 12.26 -25.05 14.40
N GLU A 50 12.39 -26.32 14.00
CA GLU A 50 13.66 -27.05 13.90
C GLU A 50 14.60 -26.41 12.87
N ARG A 51 14.10 -26.12 11.67
CA ARG A 51 14.88 -25.48 10.59
C ARG A 51 15.41 -24.11 10.99
N LEU A 52 14.65 -23.35 11.75
CA LEU A 52 15.03 -22.01 12.23
C LEU A 52 15.85 -22.03 13.52
N GLY A 53 15.97 -23.19 14.18
CA GLY A 53 16.69 -23.32 15.45
C GLY A 53 16.05 -22.55 16.62
N THR A 54 14.79 -22.14 16.51
CA THR A 54 14.05 -21.44 17.57
C THR A 54 12.59 -21.88 17.59
N PRO A 55 11.96 -22.00 18.78
CA PRO A 55 10.51 -22.21 18.86
C PRO A 55 9.73 -21.10 18.16
N LEU A 56 8.71 -21.49 17.38
CA LEU A 56 7.75 -20.54 16.81
C LEU A 56 6.77 -20.06 17.89
N PRO A 57 6.53 -18.74 18.01
CA PRO A 57 5.49 -18.21 18.89
C PRO A 57 4.11 -18.76 18.55
N GLU A 58 3.29 -19.05 19.57
CA GLU A 58 1.95 -19.61 19.37
C GLU A 58 1.06 -18.73 18.49
N ALA A 59 1.20 -17.40 18.61
CA ALA A 59 0.50 -16.44 17.79
C ALA A 59 0.86 -16.53 16.30
N PHE A 60 2.13 -16.80 15.97
CA PHE A 60 2.54 -17.05 14.59
C PHE A 60 1.97 -18.38 14.09
N ARG A 61 2.14 -19.44 14.89
CA ARG A 61 1.67 -20.79 14.55
C ARG A 61 0.19 -20.78 14.20
N VAL A 62 -0.63 -20.12 15.03
CA VAL A 62 -2.08 -20.14 14.87
C VAL A 62 -2.56 -19.39 13.62
N ILE A 63 -1.87 -18.33 13.17
CA ILE A 63 -2.19 -17.66 11.89
C ILE A 63 -2.03 -18.65 10.73
N TYR A 64 -0.91 -19.38 10.69
CA TYR A 64 -0.59 -20.34 9.64
C TYR A 64 -1.41 -21.64 9.69
N ARG A 65 -2.07 -21.94 10.83
CA ARG A 65 -3.01 -23.06 10.92
C ARG A 65 -4.26 -22.89 10.07
N PHE A 66 -4.59 -21.66 9.66
CA PHE A 66 -5.70 -21.41 8.73
C PHE A 66 -5.23 -21.44 7.27
N HIS A 67 -4.13 -20.77 6.95
CA HIS A 67 -3.53 -20.78 5.61
C HIS A 67 -2.00 -20.84 5.65
N ASP A 68 -1.42 -21.79 4.92
CA ASP A 68 0.03 -21.89 4.67
C ASP A 68 0.51 -20.92 3.58
N GLY A 69 0.19 -19.65 3.73
CA GLY A 69 0.53 -18.61 2.76
C GLY A 69 -0.26 -18.67 1.45
N GLN A 70 0.27 -18.01 0.41
CA GLN A 70 -0.33 -17.93 -0.92
C GLN A 70 0.40 -18.81 -1.95
N HIS A 71 -0.35 -19.31 -2.93
CA HIS A 71 0.22 -19.80 -4.18
C HIS A 71 0.82 -18.62 -4.95
N PHE A 72 2.14 -18.62 -5.11
CA PHE A 72 2.84 -17.61 -5.89
C PHE A 72 2.70 -17.88 -7.39
N SER A 73 2.31 -16.86 -8.14
CA SER A 73 2.42 -16.85 -9.59
C SER A 73 2.89 -15.47 -10.05
N PRO A 74 3.93 -15.39 -10.91
CA PRO A 74 4.45 -14.12 -11.44
C PRO A 74 3.40 -13.28 -12.18
N SER A 75 2.31 -13.90 -12.66
CA SER A 75 1.25 -13.22 -13.42
C SER A 75 0.26 -12.42 -12.57
N PHE A 76 0.45 -12.34 -11.25
CA PHE A 76 -0.50 -11.73 -10.29
C PHE A 76 0.11 -10.56 -9.51
N ALA A 77 0.63 -9.57 -10.22
CA ALA A 77 1.38 -8.45 -9.66
C ALA A 77 0.64 -7.62 -8.58
N PHE A 78 -0.68 -7.74 -8.45
CA PHE A 78 -1.51 -6.99 -7.51
C PHE A 78 -2.23 -7.87 -6.48
N TRP A 79 -1.98 -9.18 -6.47
CA TRP A 79 -2.78 -10.14 -5.67
C TRP A 79 -2.14 -10.53 -4.34
N GLY A 80 -1.16 -9.75 -3.88
CA GLY A 80 -0.60 -9.94 -2.54
C GLY A 80 -1.69 -9.84 -1.48
N LEU A 81 -1.72 -10.80 -0.55
CA LEU A 81 -2.72 -10.81 0.52
C LEU A 81 -2.68 -9.55 1.37
N PHE A 82 -1.52 -8.91 1.55
CA PHE A 82 -1.41 -7.67 2.32
C PHE A 82 -1.51 -6.42 1.45
N GLY A 83 -1.82 -6.63 0.17
CA GLY A 83 -2.16 -5.59 -0.77
C GLY A 83 -0.98 -4.97 -1.49
N TRP A 84 -1.31 -3.96 -2.26
CA TRP A 84 -0.42 -3.31 -3.20
C TRP A 84 -0.52 -1.78 -3.14
N PHE A 85 0.55 -1.14 -3.60
CA PHE A 85 0.58 0.28 -3.93
C PHE A 85 1.46 0.50 -5.17
N ASN A 86 1.31 1.66 -5.81
CA ASN A 86 2.10 2.00 -7.00
C ASN A 86 2.75 3.38 -6.83
N VAL A 87 4.06 3.44 -6.98
CA VAL A 87 4.79 4.71 -7.01
C VAL A 87 5.70 4.71 -8.23
N TYR A 88 5.41 5.63 -9.15
CA TYR A 88 6.13 5.77 -10.42
C TYR A 88 6.18 4.47 -11.24
N HIS A 89 7.34 3.81 -11.27
CA HIS A 89 7.62 2.58 -12.02
C HIS A 89 7.65 1.34 -11.12
N ALA A 90 7.31 1.48 -9.84
CA ALA A 90 7.35 0.40 -8.88
C ALA A 90 5.94 0.09 -8.37
N VAL A 91 5.40 -1.04 -8.81
CA VAL A 91 4.28 -1.71 -8.15
C VAL A 91 4.87 -2.58 -7.05
N HIS A 92 4.45 -2.34 -5.82
CA HIS A 92 4.75 -3.19 -4.68
C HIS A 92 3.49 -3.96 -4.34
N SER A 93 3.60 -5.27 -4.19
CA SER A 93 2.49 -6.14 -3.78
C SER A 93 3.00 -7.19 -2.82
N THR A 94 2.47 -7.18 -1.60
CA THR A 94 2.96 -7.96 -0.47
C THR A 94 2.13 -9.23 -0.30
N SER A 95 2.76 -10.39 -0.56
CA SER A 95 2.10 -11.70 -0.42
C SER A 95 2.48 -12.38 0.88
N VAL A 96 1.59 -13.20 1.46
CA VAL A 96 1.96 -14.11 2.55
C VAL A 96 2.73 -15.32 2.00
N LEU A 97 3.95 -15.56 2.50
CA LEU A 97 4.78 -16.67 2.03
C LEU A 97 4.36 -18.00 2.66
N PRO A 98 4.40 -19.12 1.91
CA PRO A 98 4.31 -20.46 2.49
C PRO A 98 5.44 -20.72 3.50
N LEU A 99 5.20 -21.55 4.52
CA LEU A 99 6.20 -21.91 5.54
C LEU A 99 7.50 -22.45 4.93
N SER A 100 7.43 -23.12 3.77
CA SER A 100 8.60 -23.62 3.05
C SER A 100 9.55 -22.52 2.54
N LYS A 101 9.04 -21.29 2.40
CA LYS A 101 9.76 -20.10 1.94
C LYS A 101 10.16 -19.17 3.07
N VAL A 102 9.61 -19.33 4.27
CA VAL A 102 10.02 -18.56 5.44
C VAL A 102 11.50 -18.81 5.74
N THR A 103 12.28 -17.76 5.91
CA THR A 103 13.71 -17.83 6.22
C THR A 103 14.03 -16.94 7.42
N GLN A 104 15.12 -17.25 8.12
CA GLN A 104 15.66 -16.38 9.14
C GLN A 104 16.58 -15.35 8.49
N VAL A 105 16.28 -14.07 8.70
CA VAL A 105 17.12 -12.97 8.19
C VAL A 105 18.13 -12.53 9.24
N VAL A 106 17.75 -12.61 10.53
CA VAL A 106 18.62 -12.32 11.66
C VAL A 106 18.50 -13.42 12.72
N PRO A 107 19.63 -13.98 13.20
CA PRO A 107 19.62 -15.02 14.23
C PRO A 107 18.78 -14.64 15.45
N GLY A 108 17.83 -15.49 15.83
CA GLY A 108 17.07 -15.40 17.07
C GLY A 108 15.85 -14.48 17.10
N GLU A 109 15.64 -13.60 16.10
CA GLU A 109 14.61 -12.55 16.20
C GLU A 109 13.79 -12.25 14.94
N HIS A 110 14.35 -12.33 13.72
CA HIS A 110 13.69 -11.79 12.52
C HIS A 110 13.58 -12.81 11.38
N PHE A 111 12.40 -12.87 10.77
CA PHE A 111 12.04 -13.86 9.76
C PHE A 111 11.32 -13.20 8.58
N THR A 112 11.61 -13.65 7.36
CA THR A 112 10.89 -13.18 6.17
C THR A 112 9.58 -13.93 6.07
N ILE A 113 8.47 -13.18 6.10
CA ILE A 113 7.10 -13.73 6.01
C ILE A 113 6.43 -13.24 4.72
N PHE A 114 6.99 -12.22 4.06
CA PHE A 114 6.43 -11.64 2.83
C PHE A 114 7.45 -11.55 1.70
N ALA A 115 6.95 -11.63 0.47
CA ALA A 115 7.69 -11.22 -0.72
C ALA A 115 6.95 -10.06 -1.38
N SER A 116 7.70 -9.02 -1.75
CA SER A 116 7.25 -7.95 -2.64
C SER A 116 7.54 -8.36 -4.08
N ALA A 117 6.51 -8.38 -4.92
CA ALA A 117 6.65 -8.64 -6.36
C ALA A 117 6.56 -7.31 -7.14
N CYS A 118 7.50 -7.09 -8.06
CA CYS A 118 7.38 -6.07 -9.11
C CYS A 118 7.17 -6.76 -10.48
N PRO A 119 6.35 -6.19 -11.38
CA PRO A 119 5.97 -6.81 -12.66
C PRO A 119 7.09 -7.15 -13.64
N ASP A 120 8.32 -6.62 -13.52
CA ASP A 120 9.34 -6.78 -14.56
C ASP A 120 10.21 -8.06 -14.45
N ALA A 121 9.73 -9.10 -13.76
CA ALA A 121 10.44 -10.36 -13.55
C ALA A 121 10.13 -11.48 -14.55
N PHE A 122 9.87 -11.17 -15.83
CA PHE A 122 9.66 -12.20 -16.87
C PHE A 122 10.88 -12.34 -17.80
N PRO A 123 11.86 -13.21 -17.50
CA PRO A 123 12.75 -13.74 -18.53
C PRO A 123 12.04 -14.91 -19.25
N ASP A 124 12.03 -14.88 -20.58
CA ASP A 124 11.36 -15.87 -21.44
C ASP A 124 11.87 -17.32 -21.27
N ASP A 125 13.02 -17.58 -20.64
CA ASP A 125 13.60 -18.92 -20.48
C ASP A 125 14.53 -19.08 -19.24
N GLY A 126 14.07 -18.68 -18.05
CA GLY A 126 14.85 -18.81 -16.80
C GLY A 126 14.13 -19.59 -15.68
N PRO A 127 14.85 -20.28 -14.77
CA PRO A 127 14.22 -21.02 -13.67
C PRO A 127 13.47 -20.07 -12.72
N PRO A 128 12.44 -20.56 -11.99
CA PRO A 128 11.60 -19.74 -11.12
C PRO A 128 12.42 -19.27 -9.91
N LEU A 129 13.03 -18.10 -10.04
CA LEU A 129 13.70 -17.39 -8.95
C LEU A 129 12.62 -16.71 -8.12
N ALA A 130 12.36 -17.26 -6.93
CA ALA A 130 11.66 -16.51 -5.90
C ALA A 130 12.47 -15.24 -5.61
N GLU A 131 11.82 -14.08 -5.69
CA GLU A 131 12.35 -12.72 -5.46
C GLU A 131 13.29 -12.16 -6.53
N MET A 132 12.70 -11.55 -7.56
CA MET A 132 13.33 -10.46 -8.30
C MET A 132 12.27 -9.40 -8.64
N SER A 133 12.62 -8.13 -8.43
CA SER A 133 11.89 -6.94 -8.88
C SER A 133 12.89 -6.13 -9.70
N TYR A 134 12.62 -5.82 -10.96
CA TYR A 134 13.60 -5.22 -11.88
C TYR A 134 13.31 -3.73 -12.13
N ASP A 135 14.36 -2.89 -12.16
CA ASP A 135 14.37 -1.55 -12.78
C ASP A 135 15.50 -1.51 -13.82
N ARG A 136 15.17 -1.10 -15.05
CA ARG A 136 16.04 -1.12 -16.24
C ARG A 136 16.99 0.08 -16.33
N ARG A 137 16.98 1.06 -15.42
CA ARG A 137 17.77 2.31 -15.59
C ARG A 137 18.79 2.71 -14.51
N GLN A 138 18.98 1.99 -13.40
CA GLN A 138 20.09 2.30 -12.49
C GLN A 138 20.76 1.08 -11.84
N THR A 139 22.08 1.18 -11.79
CA THR A 139 23.09 0.30 -11.22
C THR A 139 23.02 0.21 -9.68
N ILE A 140 21.88 -0.15 -9.09
CA ILE A 140 21.77 -0.42 -7.63
C ILE A 140 20.95 -1.67 -7.37
N ALA A 141 21.67 -2.76 -7.16
CA ALA A 141 21.17 -4.03 -6.67
C ALA A 141 20.92 -3.97 -5.15
N GLU A 142 19.96 -3.16 -4.68
CA GLU A 142 19.61 -3.05 -3.25
C GLU A 142 18.09 -3.09 -3.05
N HIS A 143 17.45 -4.19 -3.47
CA HIS A 143 16.03 -4.40 -3.17
C HIS A 143 15.85 -4.66 -1.67
N ARG A 144 14.89 -3.95 -1.07
CA ARG A 144 14.51 -4.09 0.32
C ARG A 144 13.38 -5.12 0.46
N GLN A 145 13.58 -6.15 1.28
CA GLN A 145 12.54 -7.11 1.66
C GLN A 145 11.90 -6.70 2.97
N LEU A 146 10.60 -6.99 3.14
CA LEU A 146 9.91 -6.84 4.42
C LEU A 146 9.88 -8.17 5.17
N GLY A 147 10.47 -8.19 6.35
CA GLY A 147 10.34 -9.29 7.31
C GLY A 147 9.57 -8.82 8.54
N ILE A 148 8.83 -9.73 9.15
CA ILE A 148 8.13 -9.45 10.41
C ILE A 148 8.73 -10.33 11.50
N SER A 149 9.01 -9.75 12.66
CA SER A 149 9.41 -10.57 13.80
C SER A 149 8.23 -11.40 14.25
N MET A 150 8.41 -12.72 14.28
CA MET A 150 7.39 -13.63 14.82
C MET A 150 7.12 -13.38 16.30
N LYS A 151 8.08 -12.78 17.03
CA LYS A 151 7.96 -12.45 18.47
C LYS A 151 7.23 -11.11 18.64
N SER A 152 7.77 -10.03 18.08
CA SER A 152 7.27 -8.68 18.36
C SER A 152 6.28 -8.13 17.35
N GLY A 153 6.01 -8.82 16.23
CA GLY A 153 5.17 -8.27 15.16
C GLY A 153 5.76 -7.04 14.45
N ASN A 154 6.97 -6.61 14.82
CA ASN A 154 7.64 -5.49 14.17
C ASN A 154 8.00 -5.85 12.73
N VAL A 155 7.74 -4.92 11.82
CA VAL A 155 8.18 -5.01 10.42
C VAL A 155 9.58 -4.39 10.29
N TYR A 156 10.42 -5.06 9.52
CA TYR A 156 11.81 -4.71 9.24
C TYR A 156 12.01 -4.70 7.73
N ALA A 157 12.73 -3.69 7.23
CA ALA A 157 13.20 -3.67 5.84
C ALA A 157 14.67 -4.11 5.78
N PHE A 158 15.04 -4.92 4.79
CA PHE A 158 16.41 -5.45 4.65
C PHE A 158 16.90 -5.34 3.21
N ALA A 159 18.09 -4.80 2.96
CA ALA A 159 18.70 -4.70 1.63
C ALA A 159 19.49 -5.96 1.24
N ASN A 160 19.30 -6.45 0.00
CA ASN A 160 19.89 -7.70 -0.50
C ASN A 160 21.38 -7.66 -0.93
N SER A 161 22.09 -6.53 -0.84
CA SER A 161 23.48 -6.41 -1.32
C SER A 161 24.54 -6.86 -0.29
N ARG A 162 24.92 -8.14 -0.32
CA ARG A 162 26.21 -8.66 0.21
C ARG A 162 26.56 -8.34 1.67
N GLY A 163 25.59 -8.51 2.56
CA GLY A 163 25.79 -8.45 4.00
C GLY A 163 24.61 -7.76 4.63
N VAL A 164 23.96 -8.44 5.57
CA VAL A 164 22.81 -7.94 6.33
C VAL A 164 23.22 -6.62 7.00
N ARG A 165 22.96 -5.49 6.35
CA ARG A 165 23.13 -4.15 6.93
C ARG A 165 21.76 -3.64 7.35
N ALA A 166 21.59 -3.69 8.67
CA ALA A 166 20.56 -3.06 9.49
C ALA A 166 19.10 -3.37 9.14
N ALA A 167 18.57 -4.38 9.83
CA ALA A 167 17.16 -4.45 10.17
C ALA A 167 16.84 -3.23 11.05
N GLU A 168 16.31 -2.15 10.49
CA GLU A 168 15.80 -1.08 11.32
C GLU A 168 14.37 -1.40 11.73
N LYS A 169 14.09 -1.17 13.01
CA LYS A 169 12.75 -1.26 13.57
C LYS A 169 11.95 -0.07 13.01
N LEU A 170 11.09 -0.36 12.03
CA LEU A 170 10.35 0.67 11.29
C LEU A 170 9.15 1.22 12.07
N VAL A 171 8.68 0.47 13.07
CA VAL A 171 7.47 0.75 13.83
C VAL A 171 7.79 0.71 15.32
N ARG A 172 7.02 1.49 16.09
CA ARG A 172 7.02 1.68 17.56
C ARG A 172 7.75 0.62 18.39
N GLU A 173 8.36 1.06 19.49
CA GLU A 173 8.77 0.15 20.57
C GLU A 173 7.57 -0.57 21.19
N MET A 174 7.21 -1.72 20.61
CA MET A 174 6.34 -2.70 21.22
C MET A 174 7.14 -3.44 22.30
N ASP A 175 6.54 -3.60 23.48
CA ASP A 175 7.05 -4.45 24.55
C ASP A 175 7.21 -5.89 24.03
N ALA A 176 7.96 -6.73 24.74
CA ALA A 176 8.14 -8.13 24.37
C ALA A 176 6.88 -8.99 24.68
N GLY A 177 5.76 -8.71 24.03
CA GLY A 177 4.56 -9.56 24.07
C GLY A 177 4.66 -10.71 23.06
N LEU A 178 4.18 -11.91 23.42
CA LEU A 178 4.27 -13.11 22.58
C LEU A 178 3.20 -13.19 21.48
N ASP A 179 2.25 -12.24 21.44
CA ASP A 179 1.11 -12.24 20.51
C ASP A 179 1.04 -11.06 19.55
N HIS A 180 2.07 -10.22 19.47
CA HIS A 180 2.04 -9.01 18.65
C HIS A 180 1.87 -9.27 17.15
N VAL A 181 2.41 -10.38 16.63
CA VAL A 181 2.18 -10.79 15.23
C VAL A 181 0.70 -11.08 14.96
N LEU A 182 -0.05 -11.55 15.96
CA LEU A 182 -1.50 -11.72 15.86
C LEU A 182 -2.23 -10.38 15.96
N GLN A 183 -1.78 -9.46 16.81
CA GLN A 183 -2.34 -8.11 16.87
C GLN A 183 -2.15 -7.34 15.56
N TRP A 184 -0.98 -7.48 14.92
CA TRP A 184 -0.71 -6.97 13.58
C TRP A 184 -1.72 -7.53 12.56
N PHE A 185 -1.89 -8.85 12.56
CA PHE A 185 -2.81 -9.53 11.64
C PHE A 185 -4.27 -9.15 11.89
N GLU A 186 -4.67 -8.97 13.15
CA GLU A 186 -5.99 -8.47 13.54
C GLU A 186 -6.22 -7.03 13.06
N ALA A 187 -5.22 -6.16 13.17
CA ALA A 187 -5.29 -4.80 12.68
C ALA A 187 -5.46 -4.76 11.16
N TYR A 188 -4.77 -5.64 10.42
CA TYR A 188 -4.95 -5.81 8.99
C TYR A 188 -6.38 -6.26 8.64
N ALA A 189 -6.87 -7.31 9.32
CA ALA A 189 -8.21 -7.84 9.12
C ALA A 189 -9.30 -6.79 9.42
N GLU A 190 -9.11 -5.97 10.46
CA GLU A 190 -9.98 -4.85 10.78
C GLU A 190 -9.95 -3.79 9.68
N ALA A 191 -8.76 -3.41 9.20
CA ALA A 191 -8.60 -2.43 8.14
C ALA A 191 -9.31 -2.88 6.84
N LEU A 192 -9.24 -4.16 6.48
CA LEU A 192 -9.98 -4.68 5.32
C LEU A 192 -11.49 -4.71 5.56
N SER A 193 -11.94 -5.33 6.66
CA SER A 193 -13.37 -5.53 6.92
C SER A 193 -14.13 -4.22 7.12
N THR A 194 -13.47 -3.20 7.64
CA THR A 194 -14.03 -1.85 7.77
C THR A 194 -13.92 -1.01 6.51
N ARG A 195 -13.41 -1.55 5.39
CA ARG A 195 -13.16 -0.82 4.13
C ARG A 195 -12.20 0.37 4.29
N TYR A 196 -11.28 0.26 5.25
CA TYR A 196 -10.15 1.21 5.33
C TYR A 196 -9.17 0.94 4.19
N PHE A 197 -8.89 -0.33 3.92
CA PHE A 197 -8.32 -0.81 2.66
C PHE A 197 -9.42 -1.46 1.82
N GLU A 198 -9.32 -1.32 0.50
CA GLU A 198 -10.34 -1.81 -0.42
C GLU A 198 -9.70 -2.49 -1.63
N VAL A 199 -10.44 -3.42 -2.23
CA VAL A 199 -10.07 -3.97 -3.53
C VAL A 199 -10.28 -2.89 -4.60
N ALA A 200 -9.20 -2.50 -5.27
CA ALA A 200 -9.20 -1.47 -6.29
C ALA A 200 -8.54 -1.98 -7.58
N ASP A 201 -8.92 -1.38 -8.72
CA ASP A 201 -8.24 -1.58 -10.00
C ASP A 201 -6.98 -0.71 -10.04
N GLY A 202 -5.82 -1.34 -10.18
CA GLY A 202 -4.53 -0.68 -10.32
C GLY A 202 -4.21 -0.26 -11.75
N TRP A 203 -5.01 -0.67 -12.75
CA TRP A 203 -4.73 -0.45 -14.18
C TRP A 203 -4.48 1.01 -14.51
N ASP A 204 -5.38 1.91 -14.09
CA ASP A 204 -5.29 3.35 -14.41
C ASP A 204 -4.13 4.07 -13.67
N LEU A 205 -3.52 3.41 -12.68
CA LEU A 205 -2.39 3.94 -11.91
C LEU A 205 -1.03 3.57 -12.50
N VAL A 206 -0.96 2.53 -13.34
CA VAL A 206 0.27 2.21 -14.06
C VAL A 206 0.48 3.25 -15.16
N GLN A 207 1.61 3.96 -15.10
CA GLN A 207 1.87 5.09 -15.99
C GLN A 207 2.30 4.61 -17.38
N GLU A 208 1.58 5.03 -18.42
CA GLU A 208 1.78 4.58 -19.81
C GLU A 208 3.14 4.96 -20.45
N ASP A 209 3.89 5.88 -19.84
CA ASP A 209 5.01 6.58 -20.49
C ASP A 209 6.34 5.80 -20.54
N TYR A 210 6.42 4.61 -19.94
CA TYR A 210 7.70 3.91 -19.75
C TYR A 210 7.96 2.69 -20.66
N GLY A 211 7.15 2.49 -21.70
CA GLY A 211 7.36 1.43 -22.70
C GLY A 211 6.73 0.08 -22.35
N GLU A 212 5.90 0.05 -21.29
CA GLU A 212 5.26 -1.15 -20.75
C GLU A 212 3.99 -1.59 -21.51
N ARG A 213 3.52 -0.78 -22.48
CA ARG A 213 2.28 -1.05 -23.25
C ARG A 213 2.25 -2.45 -23.86
N GLU A 214 3.37 -2.96 -24.35
CA GLU A 214 3.40 -4.28 -24.98
C GLU A 214 3.28 -5.43 -23.97
N ILE A 215 3.87 -5.28 -22.77
CA ILE A 215 3.84 -6.30 -21.71
C ILE A 215 2.49 -6.26 -20.99
N MET A 216 2.01 -5.07 -20.63
CA MET A 216 0.70 -4.88 -19.98
C MET A 216 -0.46 -5.35 -20.86
N SER A 217 -0.36 -5.21 -22.19
CA SER A 217 -1.39 -5.70 -23.11
C SER A 217 -1.55 -7.23 -23.12
N ARG A 218 -0.55 -7.96 -22.61
CA ARG A 218 -0.55 -9.43 -22.52
C ARG A 218 -1.05 -9.94 -21.16
N VAL A 219 -1.22 -9.06 -20.17
CA VAL A 219 -1.73 -9.40 -18.84
C VAL A 219 -3.25 -9.14 -18.82
N PRO A 220 -4.08 -10.12 -18.41
CA PRO A 220 -5.51 -9.89 -18.26
C PRO A 220 -5.81 -8.70 -17.34
N ARG A 221 -6.76 -7.85 -17.72
CA ARG A 221 -7.13 -6.66 -16.94
C ARG A 221 -7.50 -6.98 -15.48
N ASP A 222 -8.14 -8.13 -15.26
CA ASP A 222 -8.51 -8.57 -13.91
C ASP A 222 -7.31 -8.87 -13.01
N SER A 223 -6.12 -9.10 -13.57
CA SER A 223 -4.88 -9.28 -12.79
C SER A 223 -4.40 -7.98 -12.12
N PHE A 224 -4.93 -6.82 -12.52
CA PHE A 224 -4.60 -5.51 -11.95
C PHE A 224 -5.53 -5.11 -10.80
N LYS A 225 -6.60 -5.88 -10.59
CA LYS A 225 -7.48 -5.71 -9.45
C LYS A 225 -6.89 -6.43 -8.25
N GLY A 226 -6.86 -5.78 -7.10
CA GLY A 226 -6.30 -6.35 -5.88
C GLY A 226 -6.51 -5.43 -4.68
N ILE A 227 -6.06 -5.84 -3.51
CA ILE A 227 -6.22 -5.03 -2.29
C ILE A 227 -5.28 -3.83 -2.35
N SER A 228 -5.80 -2.61 -2.39
CA SER A 228 -4.96 -1.41 -2.30
C SER A 228 -4.72 -1.03 -0.84
N ILE A 229 -3.46 -0.84 -0.46
CA ILE A 229 -3.10 -0.36 0.90
C ILE A 229 -3.24 1.16 1.06
N ILE A 230 -3.77 1.85 0.05
CA ILE A 230 -4.08 3.27 0.13
C ILE A 230 -5.36 3.45 0.95
N PRO A 231 -5.30 4.14 2.11
CA PRO A 231 -6.48 4.33 2.95
C PRO A 231 -7.64 5.00 2.22
N ARG A 232 -8.86 4.51 2.47
CA ARG A 232 -10.11 5.10 1.95
C ARG A 232 -10.93 5.86 2.98
N LYS A 233 -10.46 5.89 4.24
CA LYS A 233 -11.15 6.50 5.37
C LYS A 233 -10.19 7.21 6.31
N ALA A 234 -10.74 8.09 7.15
CA ALA A 234 -10.00 8.67 8.26
C ALA A 234 -9.50 7.56 9.23
N PRO A 235 -8.33 7.75 9.89
CA PRO A 235 -7.48 8.93 9.83
C PRO A 235 -6.50 8.98 8.64
N GLY A 236 -6.32 7.88 7.88
CA GLY A 236 -5.34 7.82 6.79
C GLY A 236 -5.74 8.54 5.50
N GLN A 237 -7.00 8.95 5.39
CA GLN A 237 -7.51 9.80 4.31
C GLN A 237 -8.12 11.08 4.88
N MET A 238 -7.78 12.20 4.26
CA MET A 238 -8.33 13.52 4.53
C MET A 238 -9.08 14.03 3.30
N GLU A 239 -10.17 14.76 3.49
CA GLU A 239 -10.97 15.30 2.40
C GLU A 239 -11.22 16.81 2.56
N ALA A 240 -11.26 17.53 1.44
CA ALA A 240 -11.78 18.88 1.37
C ALA A 240 -12.62 19.05 0.10
N VAL A 241 -13.64 19.91 0.14
CA VAL A 241 -14.48 20.24 -1.01
C VAL A 241 -14.36 21.72 -1.31
N THR A 242 -14.10 22.07 -2.57
CA THR A 242 -14.10 23.45 -3.05
C THR A 242 -14.80 23.53 -4.39
N ARG A 243 -15.85 24.36 -4.48
CA ARG A 243 -16.65 24.56 -5.71
C ARG A 243 -17.04 23.23 -6.40
N GLY A 244 -17.60 22.31 -5.61
CA GLY A 244 -18.08 21.01 -6.12
C GLY A 244 -16.99 19.97 -6.43
N ILE A 245 -15.71 20.32 -6.33
CA ILE A 245 -14.60 19.39 -6.48
C ILE A 245 -14.14 18.94 -5.10
N LYS A 246 -14.24 17.64 -4.83
CA LYS A 246 -13.67 16.98 -3.65
C LYS A 246 -12.24 16.56 -3.95
N VAL A 247 -11.33 16.89 -3.04
CA VAL A 247 -9.95 16.37 -3.00
C VAL A 247 -9.86 15.42 -1.82
N SER A 248 -9.57 14.15 -2.09
CA SER A 248 -9.28 13.15 -1.06
C SER A 248 -7.77 12.84 -1.11
N ALA A 249 -7.06 13.14 -0.03
CA ALA A 249 -5.62 12.93 0.12
C ALA A 249 -5.38 11.78 1.10
N SER A 250 -4.74 10.71 0.64
CA SER A 250 -4.41 9.53 1.44
C SER A 250 -2.90 9.36 1.48
N VAL A 251 -2.37 8.81 2.56
CA VAL A 251 -0.93 8.65 2.76
C VAL A 251 -0.61 7.25 3.29
N VAL A 252 0.49 6.68 2.81
CA VAL A 252 1.04 5.41 3.30
C VAL A 252 2.56 5.55 3.45
N PHE A 253 3.08 5.01 4.55
CA PHE A 253 4.53 4.97 4.80
C PHE A 253 5.16 3.87 3.95
N LEU A 254 6.30 4.17 3.32
CA LEU A 254 7.05 3.25 2.47
C LEU A 254 8.36 2.83 3.13
N PRO A 255 8.38 1.71 3.86
CA PRO A 255 9.59 1.23 4.53
C PRO A 255 10.71 0.78 3.57
N ASP A 256 10.33 0.37 2.36
CA ASP A 256 11.17 -0.37 1.42
C ASP A 256 11.49 0.41 0.14
N ASN A 257 11.29 1.74 0.09
CA ASN A 257 11.46 2.47 -1.16
C ASN A 257 12.92 2.37 -1.70
N PRO A 258 13.12 1.75 -2.87
CA PRO A 258 14.45 1.50 -3.43
C PRO A 258 15.18 2.78 -3.88
N MET A 259 14.47 3.90 -4.01
CA MET A 259 15.04 5.20 -4.38
C MET A 259 15.83 5.86 -3.24
N THR A 260 15.70 5.35 -2.01
CA THR A 260 16.40 5.90 -0.84
C THR A 260 17.64 5.07 -0.50
N ARG A 261 18.82 5.65 -0.76
CA ARG A 261 20.13 5.04 -0.45
C ARG A 261 20.53 5.15 1.03
N SER A 262 19.75 5.88 1.83
CA SER A 262 19.99 6.08 3.27
C SER A 262 18.86 5.45 4.07
N VAL A 263 19.21 4.88 5.23
CA VAL A 263 18.27 4.29 6.20
C VAL A 263 17.57 5.35 7.05
N ASP A 264 18.14 6.55 7.17
CA ASP A 264 17.58 7.67 7.97
C ASP A 264 16.48 8.46 7.26
N VAL A 265 15.99 7.98 6.11
CA VAL A 265 15.06 8.71 5.26
C VAL A 265 13.68 8.07 5.31
N TYR A 266 12.71 8.84 5.80
CA TYR A 266 11.32 8.40 5.87
C TYR A 266 10.58 8.85 4.62
N GLU A 267 10.12 7.89 3.84
CA GLU A 267 9.39 8.13 2.61
C GLU A 267 7.92 7.76 2.73
N TYR A 268 7.09 8.59 2.15
CA TYR A 268 5.64 8.44 2.18
C TYR A 268 5.10 8.53 0.76
N ALA A 269 4.37 7.51 0.34
CA ALA A 269 3.49 7.63 -0.82
C ALA A 269 2.23 8.37 -0.40
N TYR A 270 1.72 9.18 -1.31
CA TYR A 270 0.40 9.77 -1.17
C TYR A 270 -0.42 9.51 -2.43
N SER A 271 -1.71 9.28 -2.25
CA SER A 271 -2.71 9.23 -3.30
C SER A 271 -3.60 10.46 -3.21
N ILE A 272 -3.69 11.22 -4.31
CA ILE A 272 -4.64 12.32 -4.43
C ILE A 272 -5.73 11.91 -5.42
N ARG A 273 -6.97 12.00 -4.96
CA ARG A 273 -8.16 11.77 -5.76
C ARG A 273 -8.95 13.05 -5.89
N PHE A 274 -9.18 13.47 -7.12
CA PHE A 274 -10.16 14.48 -7.45
C PHE A 274 -11.50 13.82 -7.76
N THR A 275 -12.60 14.41 -7.29
CA THR A 275 -13.95 13.96 -7.62
C THR A 275 -14.86 15.16 -7.80
N LEU A 276 -15.43 15.30 -8.99
CA LEU A 276 -16.54 16.20 -9.23
C LEU A 276 -17.80 15.61 -8.59
N LEU A 277 -18.33 16.28 -7.58
CA LEU A 277 -19.51 15.82 -6.87
C LEU A 277 -20.76 15.95 -7.75
N PRO A 278 -21.77 15.07 -7.57
CA PRO A 278 -23.07 15.23 -8.23
C PRO A 278 -23.68 16.61 -7.93
N GLU A 279 -24.43 17.16 -8.89
CA GLU A 279 -25.01 18.52 -8.78
C GLU A 279 -25.85 18.69 -7.51
N GLU A 280 -26.65 17.68 -7.16
CA GLU A 280 -27.46 17.65 -5.94
C GLU A 280 -26.61 17.79 -4.66
N GLU A 281 -25.43 17.17 -4.63
CA GLU A 281 -24.53 17.25 -3.48
C GLU A 281 -23.81 18.59 -3.44
N GLN A 282 -23.44 19.15 -4.60
CA GLN A 282 -22.88 20.50 -4.69
C GLN A 282 -23.88 21.54 -4.14
N LEU A 283 -25.15 21.46 -4.56
CA LEU A 283 -26.22 22.33 -4.09
C LEU A 283 -26.51 22.12 -2.60
N ARG A 284 -26.40 20.89 -2.08
CA ARG A 284 -26.53 20.62 -0.64
C ARG A 284 -25.42 21.29 0.17
N LEU A 285 -24.18 21.25 -0.32
CA LEU A 285 -23.01 21.84 0.36
C LEU A 285 -22.93 23.36 0.21
N ALA A 286 -23.41 23.90 -0.92
CA ALA A 286 -23.41 25.34 -1.20
C ALA A 286 -24.69 25.77 -1.98
N PRO A 287 -25.85 25.92 -1.30
CA PRO A 287 -27.14 26.14 -1.96
C PRO A 287 -27.24 27.39 -2.84
N SER A 288 -26.44 28.42 -2.53
CA SER A 288 -26.44 29.70 -3.26
C SER A 288 -25.39 29.75 -4.37
N ALA A 289 -24.54 28.73 -4.52
CA ALA A 289 -23.51 28.69 -5.54
C ALA A 289 -24.00 27.97 -6.80
N ARG A 290 -23.59 28.46 -7.97
CA ARG A 290 -23.78 27.73 -9.23
C ARG A 290 -22.94 26.44 -9.20
N PRO A 291 -23.53 25.26 -9.45
CA PRO A 291 -22.78 24.01 -9.56
C PRO A 291 -21.75 24.03 -10.69
N THR A 292 -20.61 23.40 -10.43
CA THR A 292 -19.58 23.15 -11.44
C THR A 292 -19.99 21.94 -12.26
N ALA A 293 -20.21 22.13 -13.56
CA ALA A 293 -20.58 21.05 -14.49
C ALA A 293 -19.37 20.26 -15.00
N SER A 294 -18.24 20.95 -15.20
CA SER A 294 -16.95 20.35 -15.49
C SER A 294 -15.81 21.29 -15.12
N ALA A 295 -14.63 20.72 -14.87
CA ALA A 295 -13.43 21.51 -14.62
C ALA A 295 -12.18 20.71 -14.99
N GLN A 296 -11.16 21.41 -15.48
CA GLN A 296 -9.87 20.81 -15.84
C GLN A 296 -8.75 21.38 -14.98
N LEU A 297 -7.90 20.50 -14.46
CA LEU A 297 -6.72 20.86 -13.69
C LEU A 297 -5.72 21.61 -14.57
N LEU A 298 -5.13 22.69 -14.06
CA LEU A 298 -4.04 23.46 -14.67
C LEU A 298 -2.71 23.22 -13.96
N SER A 299 -2.66 23.41 -12.65
CA SER A 299 -1.41 23.41 -11.88
C SER A 299 -1.60 22.96 -10.43
N ARG A 300 -0.49 22.68 -9.76
CA ARG A 300 -0.42 22.29 -8.36
C ARG A 300 0.47 23.25 -7.58
N HIS A 301 0.08 23.51 -6.34
CA HIS A 301 0.88 24.22 -5.35
C HIS A 301 0.88 23.40 -4.05
N TRP A 302 2.05 22.90 -3.66
CA TRP A 302 2.26 22.14 -2.44
C TRP A 302 3.08 22.93 -1.43
N VAL A 303 2.72 22.78 -0.17
CA VAL A 303 3.49 23.22 1.00
C VAL A 303 3.81 21.98 1.81
N ILE A 304 5.10 21.74 2.02
CA ILE A 304 5.62 20.67 2.88
C ILE A 304 5.99 21.29 4.21
N LEU A 305 5.48 20.70 5.28
CA LEU A 305 5.59 21.18 6.65
C LEU A 305 6.33 20.13 7.49
N ASP A 306 7.24 20.57 8.35
CA ASP A 306 7.86 19.70 9.35
C ASP A 306 6.88 19.34 10.49
N GLU A 307 7.36 18.56 11.46
CA GLU A 307 6.62 18.15 12.66
C GLU A 307 6.09 19.32 13.51
N ARG A 308 6.72 20.50 13.42
CA ARG A 308 6.32 21.73 14.15
C ARG A 308 5.38 22.61 13.33
N GLY A 309 5.08 22.21 12.10
CA GLY A 309 4.27 22.97 11.16
C GLY A 309 5.01 24.10 10.46
N ALA A 310 6.35 24.15 10.53
CA ALA A 310 7.13 25.11 9.77
C ALA A 310 7.29 24.66 8.31
N CYS A 311 7.17 25.60 7.38
CA CYS A 311 7.33 25.33 5.95
C CYS A 311 8.79 25.00 5.62
N THR A 312 9.04 23.78 5.17
CA THR A 312 10.37 23.32 4.75
C THR A 312 10.56 23.42 3.24
N ASN A 313 9.49 23.31 2.46
CA ASN A 313 9.54 23.40 1.01
C ASN A 313 8.19 23.82 0.42
N THR A 314 8.23 24.52 -0.71
CA THR A 314 7.06 24.87 -1.53
C THR A 314 7.32 24.40 -2.95
N ILE A 315 6.36 23.67 -3.52
CA ILE A 315 6.47 23.13 -4.88
C ILE A 315 5.32 23.67 -5.71
N GLU A 316 5.67 24.36 -6.79
CA GLU A 316 4.73 24.83 -7.81
C GLU A 316 5.05 24.18 -9.14
N GLY A 317 4.02 23.88 -9.93
CA GLY A 317 4.22 23.38 -11.28
C GLY A 317 2.91 23.08 -11.99
N GLU A 318 2.97 22.98 -13.32
CA GLU A 318 1.82 22.62 -14.14
C GLU A 318 1.47 21.13 -13.99
N ALA A 319 0.18 20.82 -14.14
CA ALA A 319 -0.36 19.47 -14.08
C ALA A 319 -0.11 18.72 -12.74
N VAL A 320 -0.52 17.46 -12.69
CA VAL A 320 -0.07 16.46 -11.71
C VAL A 320 0.47 15.28 -12.48
N ILE A 321 1.67 14.79 -12.16
CA ILE A 321 2.33 13.68 -12.87
C ILE A 321 2.33 13.82 -14.41
N GLY A 322 2.42 15.06 -14.93
CA GLY A 322 2.34 15.34 -16.37
C GLY A 322 0.92 15.30 -16.98
N LYS A 323 -0.12 15.02 -16.19
CA LYS A 323 -1.52 14.92 -16.61
C LYS A 323 -2.34 16.14 -16.19
N TYR A 324 -3.25 16.54 -17.08
CA TYR A 324 -4.23 17.63 -16.89
C TYR A 324 -5.66 17.06 -16.86
N PRO A 325 -6.06 16.35 -15.78
CA PRO A 325 -7.35 15.68 -15.71
C PRO A 325 -8.52 16.65 -15.90
N HIS A 326 -9.42 16.30 -16.83
CA HIS A 326 -10.70 16.97 -17.05
C HIS A 326 -11.81 16.16 -16.37
N LEU A 327 -12.37 16.72 -15.30
CA LEU A 327 -13.48 16.14 -14.56
C LEU A 327 -14.80 16.55 -15.19
N THR A 328 -15.63 15.56 -15.49
CA THR A 328 -16.97 15.74 -16.08
C THR A 328 -17.93 14.76 -15.43
N HIS A 329 -19.24 14.90 -15.61
CA HIS A 329 -20.17 13.87 -15.11
C HIS A 329 -19.93 12.47 -15.71
N ALA A 330 -19.40 12.37 -16.93
CA ALA A 330 -19.05 11.10 -17.56
C ALA A 330 -17.75 10.50 -17.01
N LYS A 331 -16.82 11.34 -16.53
CA LYS A 331 -15.56 10.95 -15.88
C LYS A 331 -15.36 11.83 -14.65
N PRO A 332 -16.07 11.54 -13.53
CA PRO A 332 -16.13 12.45 -12.40
C PRO A 332 -14.88 12.40 -11.54
N SER A 333 -14.07 11.35 -11.65
CA SER A 333 -12.91 11.13 -10.80
C SER A 333 -11.61 10.96 -11.57
N PHE A 334 -10.53 11.40 -10.93
CA PHE A 334 -9.15 11.11 -11.33
C PHE A 334 -8.33 10.87 -10.07
N GLU A 335 -7.47 9.85 -10.10
CA GLU A 335 -6.58 9.51 -8.99
C GLU A 335 -5.15 9.39 -9.50
N TYR A 336 -4.20 9.90 -8.73
CA TYR A 336 -2.78 9.69 -8.97
C TYR A 336 -2.04 9.43 -7.68
N GLN A 337 -0.92 8.71 -7.79
CA GLN A 337 -0.01 8.43 -6.69
C GLN A 337 1.36 9.06 -6.97
N SER A 338 1.99 9.56 -5.91
CA SER A 338 3.34 10.12 -5.93
C SER A 338 3.95 9.95 -4.53
N CYS A 339 5.19 10.37 -4.33
CA CYS A 339 5.86 10.27 -3.04
C CYS A 339 6.44 11.61 -2.59
N THR A 340 6.70 11.70 -1.29
CA THR A 340 7.43 12.80 -0.67
C THR A 340 8.46 12.22 0.30
N ASN A 341 9.54 12.96 0.48
CA ASN A 341 10.62 12.64 1.39
C ASN A 341 10.73 13.76 2.42
N LEU A 342 10.69 13.42 3.72
CA LEU A 342 10.78 14.39 4.82
C LEU A 342 12.21 14.58 5.36
N GLY A 343 13.22 14.14 4.61
CA GLY A 343 14.60 14.08 5.06
C GLY A 343 14.75 13.15 6.26
N MET A 344 15.45 13.62 7.30
CA MET A 344 15.62 12.91 8.57
C MET A 344 14.39 12.99 9.50
N GLY A 345 13.35 13.75 9.11
CA GLY A 345 12.14 13.90 9.90
C GLY A 345 11.25 12.65 9.81
N LYS A 346 10.88 12.07 10.96
CA LYS A 346 9.95 10.93 11.02
C LYS A 346 8.50 11.31 10.82
N SER A 347 8.17 12.59 10.93
CA SER A 347 6.82 13.10 10.79
C SER A 347 6.78 14.50 10.16
N GLY A 348 5.65 14.81 9.55
CA GLY A 348 5.40 16.08 8.87
C GLY A 348 3.97 16.15 8.35
N SER A 349 3.69 17.17 7.56
CA SER A 349 2.42 17.24 6.84
C SER A 349 2.57 17.93 5.50
N MET A 350 1.63 17.65 4.61
CA MET A 350 1.51 18.36 3.34
C MET A 350 0.13 19.00 3.25
N ALA A 351 0.10 20.18 2.68
CA ALA A 351 -1.12 20.91 2.35
C ALA A 351 -0.90 21.70 1.06
N GLY A 352 -1.95 22.28 0.50
CA GLY A 352 -1.79 23.07 -0.70
C GLY A 352 -3.10 23.27 -1.44
N HIS A 353 -3.00 23.57 -2.72
CA HIS A 353 -4.15 23.66 -3.59
C HIS A 353 -3.79 23.28 -5.02
N PHE A 354 -4.84 23.05 -5.79
CA PHE A 354 -4.77 22.76 -7.21
C PHE A 354 -5.55 23.83 -7.95
N THR A 355 -4.96 24.41 -8.99
CA THR A 355 -5.68 25.40 -9.81
C THR A 355 -6.44 24.66 -10.89
N PHE A 356 -7.74 24.88 -10.95
CA PHE A 356 -8.64 24.36 -11.98
C PHE A 356 -9.23 25.52 -12.79
N VAL A 357 -9.61 25.23 -14.03
CA VAL A 357 -10.47 26.10 -14.85
C VAL A 357 -11.82 25.42 -15.09
N GLU A 358 -12.92 26.17 -14.98
CA GLU A 358 -14.25 25.63 -15.28
C GLU A 358 -14.40 25.38 -16.80
N GLY A 359 -14.95 24.25 -17.21
CA GLY A 359 -14.88 23.78 -18.59
C GLY A 359 -13.59 23.01 -18.86
N SER A 360 -12.91 23.36 -19.96
CA SER A 360 -11.62 22.77 -20.35
C SER A 360 -10.57 23.86 -20.57
N ILE A 361 -9.29 23.50 -20.55
CA ILE A 361 -8.18 24.43 -20.84
C ILE A 361 -8.34 25.06 -22.22
N ALA A 362 -8.72 24.26 -23.23
CA ALA A 362 -8.92 24.73 -24.59
C ALA A 362 -10.17 25.59 -24.78
N HIS A 363 -11.23 25.31 -24.00
CA HIS A 363 -12.50 26.03 -24.04
C HIS A 363 -13.00 26.29 -22.62
N PRO A 364 -12.49 27.33 -21.93
CA PRO A 364 -12.96 27.70 -20.61
C PRO A 364 -14.41 28.18 -20.65
N THR A 365 -15.19 27.79 -19.66
CA THR A 365 -16.59 28.23 -19.48
C THR A 365 -16.78 29.12 -18.26
N GLY A 366 -15.71 29.32 -17.48
CA GLY A 366 -15.68 30.14 -16.28
C GLY A 366 -14.25 30.44 -15.83
N PRO A 367 -14.07 31.12 -14.69
CA PRO A 367 -12.75 31.54 -14.20
C PRO A 367 -11.93 30.37 -13.66
N GLU A 368 -10.63 30.60 -13.54
CA GLU A 368 -9.75 29.76 -12.73
C GLU A 368 -10.09 29.86 -11.24
N PHE A 369 -9.84 28.78 -10.50
CA PHE A 369 -10.03 28.75 -9.05
C PHE A 369 -9.15 27.70 -8.38
N ASN A 370 -8.81 27.98 -7.12
CA ASN A 370 -7.99 27.10 -6.30
C ASN A 370 -8.87 26.12 -5.54
N VAL A 371 -8.73 24.83 -5.84
CA VAL A 371 -9.33 23.73 -5.09
C VAL A 371 -8.39 23.34 -3.96
N GLN A 372 -8.84 23.46 -2.72
CA GLN A 372 -7.98 23.18 -1.56
C GLN A 372 -7.69 21.69 -1.43
N CYS A 373 -6.42 21.35 -1.23
CA CYS A 373 -6.04 20.03 -0.73
C CYS A 373 -6.08 20.08 0.80
N PRO A 374 -6.80 19.16 1.47
CA PRO A 374 -6.75 19.09 2.92
C PRO A 374 -5.32 18.82 3.38
N ARG A 375 -4.98 19.31 4.59
CA ARG A 375 -3.73 18.94 5.23
C ARG A 375 -3.79 17.45 5.58
N PHE A 376 -2.81 16.69 5.12
CA PHE A 376 -2.63 15.28 5.49
C PHE A 376 -1.27 15.09 6.16
N TYR A 377 -1.21 14.17 7.10
CA TYR A 377 -0.10 14.02 8.03
C TYR A 377 0.73 12.80 7.65
N GLN A 378 2.00 13.01 7.36
CA GLN A 378 2.97 11.93 7.23
C GLN A 378 3.40 11.54 8.63
N VAL A 379 2.86 10.46 9.14
CA VAL A 379 3.21 9.92 10.46
C VAL A 379 3.52 8.45 10.31
N LEU A 380 4.49 7.98 11.10
CA LEU A 380 4.75 6.56 11.20
C LEU A 380 3.50 5.85 11.72
N PRO A 381 2.99 4.84 10.99
CA PRO A 381 1.81 4.12 11.44
C PRO A 381 2.16 3.18 12.60
N ASP A 382 1.15 2.81 13.38
CA ASP A 382 1.28 1.76 14.41
C ASP A 382 1.53 0.37 13.79
N TRP A 383 1.18 0.18 12.51
CA TRP A 383 1.36 -1.08 11.76
C TRP A 383 1.72 -0.78 10.30
N ILE A 384 2.58 -1.62 9.72
CA ILE A 384 2.90 -1.62 8.28
C ILE A 384 2.46 -2.98 7.71
N PHE A 385 1.80 -2.99 6.55
CA PHE A 385 1.23 -4.20 5.95
C PHE A 385 1.89 -4.53 4.61
#